data_AF-A0AAP6DAS6-F1
#
_entry.id   AF-A0AAP6DAS6-F1
#
_cell.length_a   1.000
_cell.length_b   1.000
_cell.length_c   1.000
_cell.angle_alpha   90.00
_cell.angle_beta   90.00
_cell.angle_gamma   90.00
#
_symmetry.space_group_name_H-M   'P 1'
#
loop_
_entity.id
_entity.type
_entity.pdbx_description
1 polymer ?
#
loop_
_entity_poly.entity_id
_entity_poly.type
_entity_poly.pdbx_seq_one_letter_code
_entity_poly.pdbx_strand_id
1 'polypeptide(L)'
;VLLQQAREELAAQQALGDQLKATFDENDKQLTELTETLRVRSGTLGEMFGVVRQYAGEFKGLFAASQNAVQFPERDALLTKLAESKELPSTQELEAFWHTILQQVVVSGDTSTTQATVVYGEGKEAVRDVTLVGEFNAIADGKYVIYVPQTGKFEELSRQPSKNITSQVAGFESAKGTYEPLFLDPSRGVILSLLVQSPTVQERIDQGGIVGYVILAMGAVGVIIALLCFLRLQIIGGKMRKQAKSDTVIPGNPLGEVIQAYQDHKGDNLEDLEAKLDEIILRNAPSIERFISSIKL
;
A
#
# COMPACT_ATOMS: atom_id res chain seq x y z
N VAL A 1 -8.68 85.01 -41.17
CA VAL A 1 -7.96 84.65 -39.92
C VAL A 1 -8.24 83.20 -39.54
N LEU A 2 -9.48 82.81 -39.22
CA LEU A 2 -9.83 81.42 -38.84
C LEU A 2 -9.45 80.35 -39.88
N LEU A 3 -9.67 80.61 -41.18
CA LEU A 3 -9.31 79.66 -42.24
C LEU A 3 -7.79 79.51 -42.44
N GLN A 4 -7.02 80.53 -42.07
CA GLN A 4 -5.56 80.50 -42.15
C GLN A 4 -4.97 79.75 -40.95
N GLN A 5 -5.49 80.00 -39.74
CA GLN A 5 -5.18 79.21 -38.54
C GLN A 5 -5.52 77.72 -38.73
N ALA A 6 -6.70 77.39 -39.27
CA ALA A 6 -7.07 76.00 -39.53
C ALA A 6 -6.16 75.31 -40.57
N ARG A 7 -5.61 76.05 -41.54
CA ARG A 7 -4.65 75.52 -42.52
C ARG A 7 -3.26 75.31 -41.91
N GLU A 8 -2.81 76.22 -41.06
CA GLU A 8 -1.55 76.08 -40.32
C GLU A 8 -1.63 74.91 -39.33
N GLU A 9 -2.76 74.74 -38.65
CA GLU A 9 -3.00 73.63 -37.73
C GLU A 9 -3.11 72.28 -38.47
N LEU A 10 -3.78 72.23 -39.62
CA LEU A 10 -3.79 71.06 -40.50
C LEU A 10 -2.37 70.69 -40.94
N ALA A 11 -1.57 71.66 -41.37
CA ALA A 11 -0.19 71.43 -41.81
C ALA A 11 0.71 70.94 -40.65
N ALA A 12 0.53 71.49 -39.45
CA ALA A 12 1.24 71.03 -38.26
C ALA A 12 0.86 69.58 -37.87
N GLN A 13 -0.43 69.24 -37.94
CA GLN A 13 -0.91 67.88 -37.69
C GLN A 13 -0.47 66.89 -38.76
N GLN A 14 -0.41 67.32 -40.03
CA GLN A 14 0.15 66.50 -41.12
C GLN A 14 1.63 66.23 -40.92
N ALA A 15 2.43 67.26 -40.59
CA ALA A 15 3.85 67.10 -40.30
C ALA A 15 4.10 66.17 -39.10
N LEU A 16 3.29 66.28 -38.05
CA LEU A 16 3.33 65.37 -36.90
C LEU A 16 2.97 63.93 -37.31
N GLY A 17 1.92 63.77 -38.11
CA GLY A 17 1.50 62.47 -38.65
C GLY A 17 2.59 61.80 -39.49
N ASP A 18 3.26 62.56 -40.35
CA ASP A 18 4.37 62.07 -41.17
C ASP A 18 5.57 61.68 -40.30
N GLN A 19 5.89 62.45 -39.25
CA GLN A 19 6.95 62.12 -38.30
C GLN A 19 6.64 60.86 -37.47
N LEU A 20 5.40 60.75 -36.97
CA LEU A 20 4.94 59.56 -36.24
C LEU A 20 4.97 58.32 -37.12
N LYS A 21 4.56 58.45 -38.39
CA LYS A 21 4.61 57.37 -39.37
C LYS A 21 6.06 56.95 -39.65
N ALA A 22 6.97 57.89 -39.88
CA ALA A 22 8.39 57.57 -40.05
C ALA A 22 8.99 56.87 -38.82
N THR A 23 8.59 57.28 -37.61
CA THR A 23 9.03 56.65 -36.36
C THR A 23 8.45 55.24 -36.22
N PHE A 24 7.18 55.05 -36.59
CA PHE A 24 6.54 53.74 -36.58
C PHE A 24 7.22 52.78 -37.57
N ASP A 25 7.48 53.23 -38.80
CA ASP A 25 8.12 52.43 -39.84
C ASP A 25 9.56 52.03 -39.43
N GLU A 26 10.30 52.93 -38.78
CA GLU A 26 11.64 52.62 -38.24
C GLU A 26 11.58 51.64 -37.06
N ASN A 27 10.65 51.85 -36.13
CA ASN A 27 10.45 50.93 -35.00
C ASN A 27 10.03 49.53 -35.49
N ASP A 28 9.15 49.44 -36.49
CA ASP A 28 8.70 48.16 -37.07
C ASP A 28 9.86 47.41 -37.73
N LYS A 29 10.73 48.13 -38.45
CA LYS A 29 11.96 47.58 -39.03
C LYS A 29 12.92 47.07 -37.94
N GLN A 30 13.19 47.86 -36.91
CA GLN A 30 14.05 47.47 -35.80
C GLN A 30 13.49 46.26 -35.05
N LEU A 31 12.17 46.24 -34.81
CA LEU A 31 11.50 45.15 -34.12
C LEU A 31 11.57 43.85 -34.94
N THR A 32 11.40 43.94 -36.25
CA THR A 32 11.57 42.81 -37.17
C THR A 32 13.02 42.27 -37.13
N GLU A 33 14.01 43.16 -37.20
CA GLU A 33 15.43 42.79 -37.22
C GLU A 33 15.90 42.20 -35.88
N LEU A 34 15.46 42.78 -34.75
CA LEU A 34 15.69 42.24 -33.41
C LEU A 34 15.01 40.89 -33.22
N THR A 35 13.77 40.72 -33.69
CA THR A 35 13.03 39.46 -33.62
C THR A 35 13.75 38.36 -34.41
N GLU A 36 14.23 38.68 -35.61
CA GLU A 36 14.97 37.73 -36.45
C GLU A 36 16.34 37.39 -35.84
N THR A 37 17.05 38.39 -35.31
CA THR A 37 18.31 38.17 -34.59
C THR A 37 18.11 37.26 -33.38
N LEU A 38 17.05 37.51 -32.59
CA LEU A 38 16.66 36.67 -31.47
C LEU A 38 16.34 35.26 -31.96
N ARG A 39 15.57 35.09 -33.03
CA ARG A 39 15.23 33.78 -33.61
C ARG A 39 16.48 32.99 -34.02
N VAL A 40 17.42 33.62 -34.73
CA VAL A 40 18.66 32.98 -35.19
C VAL A 40 19.54 32.59 -34.02
N ARG A 41 19.75 33.50 -33.04
CA ARG A 41 20.54 33.21 -31.83
C ARG A 41 19.87 32.19 -30.93
N SER A 42 18.54 32.14 -30.92
CA SER A 42 17.75 31.17 -30.17
C SER A 42 17.65 29.82 -30.88
N GLY A 43 18.07 29.69 -32.13
CA GLY A 43 17.98 28.42 -32.87
C GLY A 43 18.70 27.26 -32.15
N THR A 44 19.88 27.51 -31.60
CA THR A 44 20.65 26.52 -30.80
C THR A 44 20.12 26.38 -29.37
N LEU A 45 19.54 27.44 -28.80
CA LEU A 45 18.97 27.40 -27.46
C LEU A 45 17.58 26.76 -27.44
N GLY A 46 16.83 26.87 -28.54
CA GLY A 46 15.46 26.39 -28.68
C GLY A 46 15.33 24.88 -28.54
N GLU A 47 16.35 24.12 -28.96
CA GLU A 47 16.42 22.68 -28.72
C GLU A 47 16.58 22.37 -27.22
N MET A 48 17.51 23.06 -26.54
CA MET A 48 17.69 22.92 -25.09
C MET A 48 16.43 23.35 -24.31
N PHE A 49 15.73 24.40 -24.76
CA PHE A 49 14.48 24.82 -24.14
C PHE A 49 13.33 23.87 -24.40
N GLY A 50 13.30 23.24 -25.59
CA GLY A 50 12.36 22.15 -25.87
C GLY A 50 12.53 21.01 -24.87
N VAL A 51 13.78 20.66 -24.56
CA VAL A 51 14.12 19.66 -23.53
C VAL A 51 13.66 20.13 -22.15
N VAL A 52 14.01 21.34 -21.72
CA VAL A 52 13.58 21.88 -20.40
C VAL A 52 12.06 21.84 -20.27
N ARG A 53 11.34 22.28 -21.29
CA ARG A 53 9.87 22.28 -21.31
C ARG A 53 9.30 20.87 -21.19
N GLN A 54 9.86 19.92 -21.92
CA GLN A 54 9.47 18.51 -21.83
C GLN A 54 9.69 17.97 -20.40
N TYR A 55 10.89 18.15 -19.85
CA TYR A 55 11.21 17.69 -18.49
C TYR A 55 10.36 18.40 -17.42
N ALA A 56 10.08 19.70 -17.59
CA ALA A 56 9.19 20.42 -16.69
C ALA A 56 7.76 19.86 -16.74
N GLY A 57 7.25 19.51 -17.92
CA GLY A 57 5.95 18.86 -18.08
C GLY A 57 5.90 17.47 -17.45
N GLU A 58 6.92 16.64 -17.68
CA GLU A 58 7.04 15.31 -17.07
C GLU A 58 7.13 15.41 -15.53
N PHE A 59 7.98 16.31 -15.03
CA PHE A 59 8.14 16.54 -13.59
C PHE A 59 6.87 17.12 -12.96
N LYS A 60 6.15 18.03 -13.66
CA LYS A 60 4.83 18.51 -13.23
C LYS A 60 3.86 17.35 -13.00
N GLY A 61 3.81 16.40 -13.94
CA GLY A 61 2.98 15.20 -13.79
C GLY A 61 3.37 14.35 -12.59
N LEU A 62 4.68 14.12 -12.40
CA LEU A 62 5.21 13.37 -11.24
C LEU A 62 4.92 14.08 -9.91
N PHE A 63 5.07 15.41 -9.87
CA PHE A 63 4.80 16.24 -8.71
C PHE A 63 3.31 16.26 -8.37
N ALA A 64 2.42 16.46 -9.35
CA ALA A 64 0.98 16.41 -9.12
C ALA A 64 0.50 15.05 -8.59
N ALA A 65 1.15 13.97 -9.02
CA ALA A 65 0.89 12.61 -8.52
C ALA A 65 1.53 12.31 -7.16
N SER A 66 2.35 13.22 -6.61
CA SER A 66 3.00 13.09 -5.31
C SER A 66 2.11 13.60 -4.18
N GLN A 67 2.05 12.81 -3.10
CA GLN A 67 1.40 13.21 -1.85
C GLN A 67 2.07 14.43 -1.20
N ASN A 68 3.35 14.67 -1.50
CA ASN A 68 4.09 15.83 -1.02
C ASN A 68 3.70 17.13 -1.74
N ALA A 69 2.90 17.07 -2.81
CA ALA A 69 2.40 18.26 -3.48
C ALA A 69 1.60 19.18 -2.54
N VAL A 70 0.90 18.59 -1.57
CA VAL A 70 0.11 19.32 -0.57
C VAL A 70 0.98 20.25 0.30
N GLN A 71 2.27 19.93 0.46
CA GLN A 71 3.21 20.73 1.23
C GLN A 71 3.74 21.94 0.46
N PHE A 72 3.72 21.91 -0.87
CA PHE A 72 4.37 22.90 -1.74
C PHE A 72 3.47 23.34 -2.91
N PRO A 73 2.25 23.86 -2.64
CA PRO A 73 1.31 24.23 -3.69
C PRO A 73 1.85 25.29 -4.66
N GLU A 74 2.80 26.11 -4.22
CA GLU A 74 3.43 27.16 -5.03
C GLU A 74 4.26 26.63 -6.21
N ARG A 75 4.72 25.37 -6.14
CA ARG A 75 5.56 24.77 -7.19
C ARG A 75 4.81 24.56 -8.50
N ASP A 76 3.49 24.33 -8.45
CA ASP A 76 2.69 24.09 -9.65
C ASP A 76 2.73 25.30 -10.62
N ALA A 77 2.75 26.52 -10.10
CA ALA A 77 2.83 27.73 -10.93
C ALA A 77 4.13 27.80 -11.74
N LEU A 78 5.27 27.51 -11.10
CA LEU A 78 6.58 27.47 -11.77
C LEU A 78 6.63 26.36 -12.82
N LEU A 79 6.20 25.15 -12.45
CA LEU A 79 6.24 23.98 -13.34
C LEU A 79 5.30 24.14 -14.54
N THR A 80 4.11 24.72 -14.32
CA THR A 80 3.16 25.07 -15.39
C THR A 80 3.77 26.10 -16.34
N LYS A 81 4.37 27.16 -15.79
CA LYS A 81 5.02 28.19 -16.61
C LYS A 81 6.11 27.60 -17.50
N LEU A 82 6.97 26.75 -16.94
CA LEU A 82 8.06 26.11 -17.69
C LEU A 82 7.58 25.08 -18.71
N ALA A 83 6.50 24.35 -18.42
CA ALA A 83 5.93 23.34 -19.31
C ALA A 83 5.13 23.93 -20.49
N GLU A 84 4.52 25.11 -20.31
CA GLU A 84 3.58 25.68 -21.28
C GLU A 84 4.14 26.91 -22.02
N SER A 85 5.17 27.57 -21.48
CA SER A 85 5.76 28.76 -22.09
C SER A 85 6.36 28.47 -23.47
N LYS A 86 6.14 29.41 -24.39
CA LYS A 86 6.80 29.47 -25.71
C LYS A 86 8.05 30.36 -25.69
N GLU A 87 8.22 31.12 -24.62
CA GLU A 87 9.35 32.01 -24.39
C GLU A 87 10.50 31.25 -23.73
N LEU A 88 11.72 31.75 -23.94
CA LEU A 88 12.91 31.18 -23.32
C LEU A 88 12.86 31.43 -21.80
N PRO A 89 12.91 30.39 -20.94
CA PRO A 89 13.03 30.60 -19.52
C PRO A 89 14.32 31.34 -19.17
N SER A 90 14.16 32.27 -18.24
CA SER A 90 15.26 33.01 -17.63
C SER A 90 16.16 32.09 -16.80
N THR A 91 17.39 32.53 -16.55
CA THR A 91 18.34 31.80 -15.69
C THR A 91 17.77 31.55 -14.29
N GLN A 92 17.00 32.50 -13.75
CA GLN A 92 16.36 32.37 -12.44
C GLN A 92 15.29 31.26 -12.43
N GLU A 93 14.52 31.12 -13.51
CA GLU A 93 13.51 30.06 -13.62
C GLU A 93 14.16 28.68 -13.81
N LEU A 94 15.23 28.60 -14.59
CA LEU A 94 16.03 27.38 -14.69
C LEU A 94 16.62 26.99 -13.34
N GLU A 95 17.11 27.96 -12.57
CA GLU A 95 17.64 27.75 -11.23
C GLU A 95 16.57 27.23 -10.27
N ALA A 96 15.43 27.91 -10.25
CA ALA A 96 14.28 27.50 -9.45
C ALA A 96 13.80 26.10 -9.82
N PHE A 97 13.87 25.72 -11.11
CA PHE A 97 13.47 24.39 -11.56
C PHE A 97 14.35 23.27 -10.99
N TRP A 98 15.67 23.33 -11.16
CA TRP A 98 16.54 22.27 -10.64
C TRP A 98 16.57 22.26 -9.10
N HIS A 99 16.44 23.42 -8.44
CA HIS A 99 16.23 23.49 -6.99
C HIS A 99 14.94 22.77 -6.57
N THR A 100 13.84 22.96 -7.31
CA THR A 100 12.56 22.30 -7.04
C THR A 100 12.69 20.78 -7.15
N ILE A 101 13.40 20.29 -8.18
CA ILE A 101 13.68 18.85 -8.34
C ILE A 101 14.50 18.33 -7.15
N LEU A 102 15.57 19.03 -6.78
CA LEU A 102 16.43 18.62 -5.67
C LEU A 102 15.66 18.58 -4.34
N GLN A 103 14.85 19.60 -4.08
CA GLN A 103 14.00 19.64 -2.89
C GLN A 103 12.99 18.48 -2.88
N GLN A 104 12.42 18.11 -4.03
CA GLN A 104 11.54 16.95 -4.12
C GLN A 104 12.26 15.65 -3.77
N VAL A 105 13.51 15.49 -4.23
CA VAL A 105 14.34 14.33 -3.88
C VAL A 105 14.56 14.28 -2.36
N VAL A 106 14.88 15.41 -1.72
CA VAL A 106 15.07 15.47 -0.26
C VAL A 106 13.77 15.12 0.48
N VAL A 107 12.66 15.76 0.13
CA VAL A 107 11.35 15.53 0.79
C VAL A 107 10.86 14.10 0.59
N SER A 108 11.13 13.49 -0.56
CA SER A 108 10.73 12.09 -0.82
C SER A 108 11.38 11.07 0.11
N GLY A 109 12.48 11.43 0.78
CA GLY A 109 13.13 10.62 1.80
C GLY A 109 12.84 11.06 3.24
N ASP A 110 12.09 12.13 3.43
CA ASP A 110 11.82 12.70 4.75
C ASP A 110 10.42 12.33 5.25
N THR A 111 10.23 12.38 6.57
CA THR A 111 8.91 12.22 7.19
C THR A 111 8.45 13.56 7.73
N SER A 112 7.32 14.05 7.22
CA SER A 112 6.76 15.34 7.65
C SER A 112 5.29 15.20 8.01
N THR A 113 4.76 16.18 8.74
CA THR A 113 3.32 16.24 9.07
C THR A 113 2.78 17.57 8.59
N THR A 114 1.68 17.52 7.85
CA THR A 114 1.01 18.71 7.30
C THR A 114 -0.49 18.62 7.49
N GLN A 115 -1.15 19.78 7.58
CA GLN A 115 -2.61 19.81 7.60
C GLN A 115 -3.14 19.62 6.19
N ALA A 116 -3.95 18.59 6.02
CA ALA A 116 -4.58 18.27 4.74
C ALA A 116 -6.01 17.77 4.94
N THR A 117 -6.81 17.87 3.88
CA THR A 117 -8.18 17.37 3.89
C THR A 117 -8.18 15.86 3.70
N VAL A 118 -8.79 15.15 4.65
CA VAL A 118 -9.04 13.71 4.60
C VAL A 118 -10.52 13.47 4.35
N VAL A 119 -10.82 12.67 3.33
CA VAL A 119 -12.16 12.19 2.98
C VAL A 119 -12.35 10.82 3.61
N TYR A 120 -13.40 10.68 4.40
CA TYR A 120 -13.77 9.42 5.05
C TYR A 120 -14.86 8.70 4.23
N GLY A 121 -15.04 7.39 4.44
CA GLY A 121 -15.91 6.54 3.62
C GLY A 121 -17.38 6.97 3.49
N GLU A 122 -17.89 7.83 4.38
CA GLU A 122 -19.23 8.42 4.30
C GLU A 122 -19.28 9.70 3.42
N GLY A 123 -18.20 10.05 2.74
CA GLY A 123 -18.05 11.31 2.01
C GLY A 123 -17.85 12.53 2.91
N LYS A 124 -17.68 12.32 4.22
CA LYS A 124 -17.37 13.37 5.18
C LYS A 124 -15.92 13.80 5.00
N GLU A 125 -15.68 15.10 4.91
CA GLU A 125 -14.33 15.66 4.85
C GLU A 125 -13.96 16.33 6.17
N ALA A 126 -12.71 16.18 6.61
CA ALA A 126 -12.16 16.96 7.72
C ALA A 126 -10.70 17.31 7.44
N VAL A 127 -10.27 18.47 7.92
CA VAL A 127 -8.84 18.83 7.95
C VAL A 127 -8.20 18.10 9.13
N ARG A 128 -7.16 17.33 8.84
CA ARG A 128 -6.38 16.56 9.82
C ARG A 128 -4.91 16.77 9.64
N ASP A 129 -4.16 16.50 10.69
CA ASP A 129 -2.71 16.35 10.60
C ASP A 129 -2.42 15.01 9.89
N VAL A 130 -1.82 15.09 8.72
CA VAL A 130 -1.43 13.93 7.91
C VAL A 130 0.08 13.80 7.97
N THR A 131 0.56 12.67 8.49
CA THR A 131 1.97 12.30 8.49
C THR A 131 2.31 11.60 7.18
N LEU A 132 3.19 12.23 6.40
CA LEU A 132 3.70 11.74 5.13
C LEU A 132 5.04 11.06 5.37
N VAL A 133 5.16 9.81 4.97
CA VAL A 133 6.40 9.03 5.08
C VAL A 133 7.01 8.95 3.69
N GLY A 134 7.80 9.97 3.36
CA GLY A 134 8.39 10.17 2.04
C GLY A 134 7.34 10.22 0.94
N GLU A 135 7.52 9.39 -0.09
CA GLU A 135 6.55 9.20 -1.17
C GLU A 135 5.72 7.92 -1.03
N PHE A 136 5.92 7.15 0.03
CA PHE A 136 5.43 5.79 0.15
C PHE A 136 4.04 5.72 0.79
N ASN A 137 3.90 6.26 2.01
CA ASN A 137 2.68 6.12 2.80
C ASN A 137 2.26 7.48 3.37
N ALA A 138 0.95 7.68 3.46
CA ALA A 138 0.35 8.72 4.26
C ALA A 138 -0.46 8.10 5.41
N ILE A 139 -0.44 8.78 6.54
CA ILE A 139 -1.08 8.32 7.77
C ILE A 139 -1.84 9.50 8.38
N ALA A 140 -3.05 9.23 8.87
CA ALA A 140 -3.82 10.18 9.66
C ALA A 140 -4.70 9.44 10.68
N ASP A 141 -4.83 9.99 11.89
CA ASP A 141 -5.68 9.46 12.96
C ASP A 141 -5.47 7.96 13.24
N GLY A 142 -4.22 7.46 13.21
CA GLY A 142 -3.90 6.06 13.47
C GLY A 142 -4.16 5.11 12.30
N LYS A 143 -4.44 5.63 11.10
CA LYS A 143 -4.82 4.85 9.92
C LYS A 143 -4.01 5.24 8.69
N TYR A 144 -3.86 4.30 7.75
CA TYR A 144 -3.31 4.59 6.44
C TYR A 144 -4.36 5.29 5.57
N VAL A 145 -3.93 6.36 4.91
CA VAL A 145 -4.72 7.11 3.94
C VAL A 145 -3.98 7.13 2.60
N ILE A 146 -4.72 7.32 1.51
CA ILE A 146 -4.15 7.39 0.15
C ILE A 146 -4.32 8.79 -0.41
N TYR A 147 -3.30 9.31 -1.07
CA TYR A 147 -3.41 10.59 -1.76
C TYR A 147 -4.10 10.40 -3.12
N VAL A 148 -5.04 11.30 -3.44
CA VAL A 148 -5.78 11.32 -4.70
C VAL A 148 -5.37 12.56 -5.51
N PRO A 149 -4.51 12.39 -6.53
CA PRO A 149 -3.97 13.50 -7.32
C PRO A 149 -5.03 14.40 -7.96
N GLN A 150 -6.18 13.84 -8.34
CA GLN A 150 -7.25 14.56 -9.03
C GLN A 150 -7.95 15.59 -8.14
N THR A 151 -8.02 15.33 -6.83
CA THR A 151 -8.68 16.21 -5.87
C THR A 151 -7.70 16.94 -4.97
N GLY A 152 -6.44 16.50 -4.91
CA GLY A 152 -5.43 17.02 -3.99
C GLY A 152 -5.74 16.68 -2.52
N LYS A 153 -6.56 15.65 -2.28
CA LYS A 153 -7.01 15.24 -0.94
C LYS A 153 -6.49 13.86 -0.59
N PHE A 154 -6.58 13.51 0.69
CA PHE A 154 -6.34 12.16 1.17
C PHE A 154 -7.66 11.44 1.36
N GLU A 155 -7.70 10.13 1.11
CA GLU A 155 -8.87 9.29 1.33
C GLU A 155 -8.53 8.19 2.34
N GLU A 156 -9.40 8.01 3.34
CA GLU A 156 -9.31 6.84 4.22
C GLU A 156 -9.66 5.59 3.42
N LEU A 157 -8.78 4.58 3.47
CA LEU A 157 -9.07 3.28 2.88
C LEU A 157 -10.34 2.69 3.51
N SER A 158 -11.28 2.22 2.68
CA SER A 158 -12.48 1.50 3.16
C SER A 158 -12.15 0.29 4.03
N ARG A 159 -10.93 -0.25 3.87
CA ARG A 159 -10.37 -1.32 4.68
C ARG A 159 -8.93 -1.03 5.01
N GLN A 160 -8.62 -1.02 6.30
CA GLN A 160 -7.26 -0.90 6.79
C GLN A 160 -6.51 -2.24 6.76
N PRO A 161 -5.17 -2.22 6.63
CA PRO A 161 -4.32 -3.40 6.81
C PRO A 161 -4.58 -4.13 8.12
N SER A 162 -4.23 -5.42 8.14
CA SER A 162 -4.40 -6.29 9.31
C SER A 162 -3.75 -5.68 10.57
N LYS A 163 -4.28 -6.02 11.75
CA LYS A 163 -3.89 -5.38 13.03
C LYS A 163 -2.39 -5.41 13.32
N ASN A 164 -1.68 -6.44 12.90
CA ASN A 164 -0.22 -6.52 13.03
C ASN A 164 0.52 -5.41 12.27
N ILE A 165 -0.05 -4.90 11.18
CA ILE A 165 0.48 -3.78 10.41
C ILE A 165 0.02 -2.45 11.02
N THR A 166 -1.29 -2.27 11.22
CA THR A 166 -1.87 -1.01 11.71
C THR A 166 -1.51 -0.68 13.16
N SER A 167 -1.19 -1.67 14.00
CA SER A 167 -0.81 -1.44 15.40
C SER A 167 0.46 -0.59 15.58
N GLN A 168 1.34 -0.53 14.58
CA GLN A 168 2.58 0.26 14.62
C GLN A 168 2.33 1.75 14.33
N VAL A 169 1.20 2.08 13.69
CA VAL A 169 0.90 3.41 13.18
C VAL A 169 0.79 4.44 14.31
N ALA A 170 0.01 4.15 15.35
CA ALA A 170 -0.18 5.06 16.48
C ALA A 170 1.14 5.36 17.22
N GLY A 171 2.03 4.36 17.32
CA GLY A 171 3.36 4.53 17.88
C GLY A 171 4.19 5.50 17.04
N PHE A 172 4.22 5.27 15.72
CA PHE A 172 4.95 6.11 14.76
C PHE A 172 4.44 7.56 14.73
N GLU A 173 3.13 7.80 14.69
CA GLU A 173 2.56 9.17 14.73
C GLU A 173 2.90 9.91 16.03
N SER A 174 2.98 9.19 17.15
CA SER A 174 3.33 9.79 18.45
C SER A 174 4.83 10.03 18.65
N ALA A 175 5.67 9.38 17.84
CA ALA A 175 7.11 9.41 17.97
C ALA A 175 7.70 10.73 17.46
N LYS A 176 8.15 11.57 18.39
CA LYS A 176 8.80 12.86 18.07
C LYS A 176 10.29 12.69 17.80
N GLY A 177 10.63 12.04 16.69
CA GLY A 177 12.02 11.84 16.27
C GLY A 177 12.73 10.64 16.90
N THR A 178 11.98 9.75 17.56
CA THR A 178 12.47 8.43 17.97
C THR A 178 12.22 7.41 16.86
N TYR A 179 13.12 6.44 16.73
CA TYR A 179 12.95 5.36 15.76
C TYR A 179 11.76 4.48 16.17
N GLU A 180 10.77 4.39 15.29
CA GLU A 180 9.65 3.44 15.39
C GLU A 180 9.53 2.66 14.08
N PRO A 181 9.26 1.35 14.14
CA PRO A 181 9.03 0.55 12.94
C PRO A 181 7.69 0.93 12.30
N LEU A 182 7.67 0.95 10.97
CA LEU A 182 6.45 1.17 10.20
C LEU A 182 6.51 0.33 8.92
N PHE A 183 5.38 -0.26 8.55
CA PHE A 183 5.26 -0.91 7.25
C PHE A 183 5.05 0.13 6.14
N LEU A 184 5.84 -0.01 5.08
CA LEU A 184 5.82 0.85 3.90
C LEU A 184 5.22 0.11 2.70
N ASP A 185 4.49 0.85 1.89
CA ASP A 185 4.00 0.46 0.57
C ASP A 185 4.91 1.12 -0.49
N PRO A 186 5.89 0.37 -1.05
CA PRO A 186 6.78 0.91 -2.09
C PRO A 186 6.05 1.26 -3.40
N SER A 187 4.80 0.83 -3.56
CA SER A 187 3.96 1.14 -4.72
C SER A 187 3.16 2.44 -4.57
N ARG A 188 3.45 3.25 -3.55
CA ARG A 188 2.82 4.57 -3.31
C ARG A 188 1.30 4.48 -3.14
N GLY A 189 0.85 3.45 -2.40
CA GLY A 189 -0.56 3.24 -2.07
C GLY A 189 -1.31 2.28 -3.01
N VAL A 190 -0.71 1.78 -4.09
CA VAL A 190 -1.38 0.82 -4.99
C VAL A 190 -1.68 -0.49 -4.26
N ILE A 191 -0.73 -1.05 -3.50
CA ILE A 191 -0.96 -2.28 -2.71
C ILE A 191 -2.04 -2.04 -1.66
N LEU A 192 -1.99 -0.90 -0.97
CA LEU A 192 -3.03 -0.52 0.00
C LEU A 192 -4.41 -0.42 -0.64
N SER A 193 -4.52 0.13 -1.86
CA SER A 193 -5.79 0.20 -2.60
C SER A 193 -6.33 -1.19 -3.00
N LEU A 194 -5.45 -2.13 -3.34
CA LEU A 194 -5.81 -3.50 -3.69
C LEU A 194 -6.28 -4.32 -2.47
N LEU A 195 -5.86 -3.94 -1.27
CA LEU A 195 -6.30 -4.61 -0.04
C LEU A 195 -7.82 -4.55 0.13
N VAL A 196 -8.46 -3.45 -0.30
CA VAL A 196 -9.91 -3.28 -0.26
C VAL A 196 -10.62 -4.32 -1.12
N GLN A 197 -9.98 -4.81 -2.19
CA GLN A 197 -10.55 -5.79 -3.12
C GLN A 197 -10.37 -7.25 -2.64
N SER A 198 -9.51 -7.50 -1.65
CA SER A 198 -9.19 -8.86 -1.21
C SER A 198 -10.19 -9.35 -0.15
N PRO A 199 -10.96 -10.42 -0.40
CA PRO A 199 -11.99 -10.85 0.54
C PRO A 199 -11.40 -11.43 1.83
N THR A 200 -12.01 -11.07 2.97
CA THR A 200 -11.64 -11.63 4.28
C THR A 200 -11.98 -13.12 4.37
N VAL A 201 -11.44 -13.82 5.37
CA VAL A 201 -11.81 -15.24 5.62
C VAL A 201 -13.32 -15.38 5.79
N GLN A 202 -13.96 -14.45 6.50
CA GLN A 202 -15.41 -14.46 6.69
C GLN A 202 -16.15 -14.22 5.37
N GLU A 203 -15.75 -13.19 4.60
CA GLU A 203 -16.34 -12.92 3.28
C GLU A 203 -16.16 -14.10 2.32
N ARG A 204 -15.04 -14.82 2.39
CA ARG A 204 -14.82 -16.05 1.61
C ARG A 204 -15.76 -17.18 2.02
N ILE A 205 -16.06 -17.32 3.31
CA ILE A 205 -17.06 -18.28 3.80
C ILE A 205 -18.44 -17.91 3.28
N ASP A 206 -18.80 -16.63 3.36
CA ASP A 206 -20.09 -16.12 2.88
C ASP A 206 -20.24 -16.28 1.35
N GLN A 207 -19.16 -16.08 0.59
CA GLN A 207 -19.10 -16.35 -0.86
C GLN A 207 -19.32 -17.84 -1.19
N GLY A 208 -18.96 -18.75 -0.29
CA GLY A 208 -19.25 -20.18 -0.42
C GLY A 208 -20.73 -20.52 -0.28
N GLY A 209 -21.56 -19.57 0.18
CA GLY A 209 -23.00 -19.74 0.36
C GLY A 209 -23.33 -20.94 1.26
N ILE A 210 -24.53 -21.50 1.07
CA ILE A 210 -25.03 -22.62 1.87
C ILE A 210 -24.09 -23.83 1.80
N VAL A 211 -23.52 -24.11 0.61
CA VAL A 211 -22.62 -25.26 0.40
C VAL A 211 -21.34 -25.10 1.21
N GLY A 212 -20.75 -23.90 1.25
CA GLY A 212 -19.58 -23.60 2.06
C GLY A 212 -19.82 -23.84 3.55
N TYR A 213 -20.97 -23.40 4.07
CA TYR A 213 -21.37 -23.65 5.45
C TYR A 213 -21.56 -25.14 5.78
N VAL A 214 -22.11 -25.94 4.86
CA VAL A 214 -22.27 -27.40 5.04
C VAL A 214 -20.90 -28.10 5.09
N ILE A 215 -19.97 -27.73 4.21
CA ILE A 215 -18.60 -28.27 4.21
C ILE A 215 -17.88 -27.92 5.51
N LEU A 216 -17.99 -26.67 5.97
CA LEU A 216 -17.41 -26.25 7.24
C LEU A 216 -17.98 -27.03 8.43
N ALA A 217 -19.29 -27.26 8.46
CA ALA A 217 -19.94 -28.04 9.52
C ALA A 217 -19.47 -29.51 9.51
N MET A 218 -19.41 -30.15 8.34
CA MET A 218 -18.94 -31.53 8.21
C MET A 218 -17.45 -31.64 8.58
N GLY A 219 -16.63 -30.68 8.17
CA GLY A 219 -15.23 -30.57 8.56
C GLY A 219 -15.07 -30.42 10.07
N ALA A 220 -15.90 -29.59 10.73
CA ALA A 220 -15.89 -29.42 12.18
C ALA A 220 -16.22 -30.73 12.91
N VAL A 221 -17.21 -31.50 12.44
CA VAL A 221 -17.53 -32.83 12.99
C VAL A 221 -16.34 -33.79 12.85
N GLY A 222 -15.70 -33.81 11.68
CA GLY A 222 -14.50 -34.60 11.45
C GLY A 222 -13.36 -34.24 12.41
N VAL A 223 -13.10 -32.93 12.60
CA VAL A 223 -12.09 -32.42 13.54
C VAL A 223 -12.40 -32.82 14.98
N ILE A 224 -13.67 -32.77 15.41
CA ILE A 224 -14.08 -33.20 16.76
C ILE A 224 -13.80 -34.69 16.96
N ILE A 225 -14.18 -35.53 16.00
CA ILE A 225 -13.93 -36.98 16.07
C ILE A 225 -12.42 -37.24 16.11
N ALA A 226 -11.64 -36.56 15.27
CA ALA A 226 -10.18 -36.67 15.26
C ALA A 226 -9.55 -36.28 16.60
N LEU A 227 -10.02 -35.19 17.23
CA LEU A 227 -9.53 -34.74 18.52
C LEU A 227 -9.87 -35.71 19.66
N LEU A 228 -11.08 -36.28 19.66
CA LEU A 228 -11.47 -37.33 20.61
C LEU A 228 -10.63 -38.60 20.43
N CYS A 229 -10.42 -39.04 19.19
CA CYS A 229 -9.53 -40.16 18.88
C CYS A 229 -8.10 -39.89 19.34
N PHE A 230 -7.57 -38.71 19.06
CA PHE A 230 -6.22 -38.30 19.46
C PHE A 230 -6.05 -38.34 20.97
N LEU A 231 -6.95 -37.72 21.74
CA LEU A 231 -6.90 -37.72 23.20
C LEU A 231 -6.99 -39.14 23.78
N ARG A 232 -7.88 -39.97 23.23
CA ARG A 232 -8.04 -41.36 23.66
C ARG A 232 -6.79 -42.19 23.42
N LEU A 233 -6.21 -42.12 22.23
CA LEU A 233 -4.98 -42.83 21.88
C LEU A 233 -3.78 -42.32 22.69
N GLN A 234 -3.70 -41.02 22.96
CA GLN A 234 -2.70 -40.44 23.86
C GLN A 234 -2.81 -41.01 25.28
N ILE A 235 -4.02 -41.14 25.82
CA ILE A 235 -4.24 -41.73 27.16
C ILE A 235 -3.84 -43.21 27.17
N ILE A 236 -4.31 -44.01 26.19
CA ILE A 236 -3.99 -45.44 26.11
C ILE A 236 -2.48 -45.65 25.93
N GLY A 237 -1.86 -44.92 25.00
CA GLY A 237 -0.43 -44.96 24.75
C GLY A 237 0.39 -44.53 25.97
N GLY A 238 -0.06 -43.51 26.71
CA GLY A 238 0.54 -43.10 27.97
C GLY A 238 0.49 -44.19 29.04
N LYS A 239 -0.66 -44.87 29.20
CA LYS A 239 -0.79 -45.99 30.14
C LYS A 239 0.07 -47.19 29.76
N MET A 240 0.12 -47.55 28.47
CA MET A 240 1.00 -48.63 27.97
C MET A 240 2.47 -48.31 28.18
N ARG A 241 2.90 -47.05 27.93
CA ARG A 241 4.28 -46.61 28.22
C ARG A 241 4.63 -46.70 29.71
N LYS A 242 3.66 -46.43 30.59
CA LYS A 242 3.83 -46.58 32.05
C LYS A 242 3.95 -48.05 32.44
N GLN A 243 3.13 -48.93 31.85
CA GLN A 243 3.20 -50.37 32.06
C GLN A 243 4.53 -50.97 31.57
N ALA A 244 5.03 -50.54 30.41
CA ALA A 244 6.30 -51.03 29.84
C ALA A 244 7.52 -50.74 30.72
N LYS A 245 7.41 -49.82 31.69
CA LYS A 245 8.46 -49.45 32.64
C LYS A 245 8.27 -50.07 34.03
N SER A 246 7.23 -50.90 34.22
CA SER A 246 6.88 -51.47 35.51
C SER A 246 6.82 -52.99 35.42
N ASP A 247 7.48 -53.66 36.37
CA ASP A 247 7.49 -55.12 36.46
C ASP A 247 6.18 -55.68 37.09
N THR A 248 5.34 -54.81 37.64
CA THR A 248 4.03 -55.15 38.22
C THR A 248 2.90 -54.83 37.25
N VAL A 249 1.87 -55.68 37.20
CA VAL A 249 0.68 -55.46 36.36
C VAL A 249 -0.08 -54.22 36.84
N ILE A 250 -0.27 -53.25 35.94
CA ILE A 250 -1.09 -52.05 36.15
C ILE A 250 -2.43 -52.27 35.40
N PRO A 251 -3.57 -52.31 36.10
CA PRO A 251 -4.87 -52.54 35.48
C PRO A 251 -5.31 -51.37 34.60
N GLY A 252 -6.12 -51.66 33.57
CA GLY A 252 -6.77 -50.65 32.72
C GLY A 252 -5.93 -50.15 31.54
N ASN A 253 -5.01 -50.98 31.03
CA ASN A 253 -4.31 -50.76 29.78
C ASN A 253 -4.06 -52.09 29.02
N PRO A 254 -4.10 -52.11 27.68
CA PRO A 254 -3.97 -53.35 26.90
C PRO A 254 -2.67 -54.13 27.15
N LEU A 255 -1.55 -53.43 27.38
CA LEU A 255 -0.26 -54.06 27.69
C LEU A 255 -0.27 -54.73 29.07
N GLY A 256 -0.99 -54.15 30.03
CA GLY A 256 -1.16 -54.73 31.37
C GLY A 256 -1.94 -56.04 31.33
N GLU A 257 -3.00 -56.12 30.52
CA GLU A 257 -3.78 -57.35 30.33
C GLU A 257 -2.94 -58.48 29.69
N VAL A 258 -2.08 -58.13 28.73
CA VAL A 258 -1.13 -59.07 28.10
C VAL A 258 -0.10 -59.60 29.11
N ILE A 259 0.48 -58.72 29.92
CA ILE A 259 1.46 -59.12 30.95
C ILE A 259 0.77 -59.94 32.05
N GLN A 260 -0.47 -59.61 32.41
CA GLN A 260 -1.24 -60.37 33.40
C GLN A 260 -1.50 -61.79 32.90
N ALA A 261 -1.98 -61.96 31.67
CA ALA A 261 -2.22 -63.28 31.10
C ALA A 261 -0.96 -64.12 31.00
N TYR A 262 0.18 -63.49 30.66
CA TYR A 262 1.49 -64.15 30.68
C TYR A 262 1.91 -64.61 32.09
N GLN A 263 1.62 -63.81 33.12
CA GLN A 263 1.91 -64.18 34.52
C GLN A 263 0.99 -65.28 35.03
N ASP A 264 -0.30 -65.25 34.64
CA ASP A 264 -1.31 -66.22 35.08
C ASP A 264 -1.12 -67.62 34.43
N HIS A 265 -0.53 -67.70 33.23
CA HIS A 265 -0.34 -68.94 32.46
C HIS A 265 1.14 -69.33 32.32
N LYS A 266 2.00 -68.90 33.26
CA LYS A 266 3.48 -69.05 33.21
C LYS A 266 3.99 -70.52 33.31
N GLY A 267 3.11 -71.51 33.18
CA GLY A 267 3.41 -72.94 33.23
C GLY A 267 2.64 -73.80 32.21
N ASP A 268 1.86 -73.19 31.32
CA ASP A 268 1.09 -73.89 30.29
C ASP A 268 1.92 -74.13 29.02
N ASN A 269 1.40 -74.96 28.10
CA ASN A 269 2.04 -75.21 26.81
C ASN A 269 2.13 -73.91 26.00
N LEU A 270 3.20 -73.77 25.21
CA LEU A 270 3.48 -72.58 24.41
C LEU A 270 2.29 -72.18 23.49
N GLU A 271 1.63 -73.18 22.91
CA GLU A 271 0.47 -73.00 22.02
C GLU A 271 -0.74 -72.40 22.75
N ASP A 272 -0.99 -72.81 24.00
CA ASP A 272 -2.10 -72.30 24.81
C ASP A 272 -1.86 -70.85 25.25
N LEU A 273 -0.60 -70.52 25.57
CA LEU A 273 -0.18 -69.17 25.90
C LEU A 273 -0.30 -68.23 24.69
N GLU A 274 0.15 -68.67 23.52
CA GLU A 274 0.02 -67.91 22.26
C GLU A 274 -1.46 -67.63 21.93
N ALA A 275 -2.31 -68.65 22.01
CA ALA A 275 -3.75 -68.50 21.78
C ALA A 275 -4.39 -67.49 22.76
N LYS A 276 -3.97 -67.49 24.03
CA LYS A 276 -4.49 -66.55 25.03
C LYS A 276 -4.01 -65.11 24.82
N LEU A 277 -2.78 -64.93 24.39
CA LEU A 277 -2.25 -63.61 24.05
C LEU A 277 -2.96 -63.03 22.82
N ASP A 278 -3.18 -63.84 21.78
CA ASP A 278 -3.92 -63.45 20.59
C ASP A 278 -5.37 -63.07 20.91
N GLU A 279 -6.03 -63.81 21.79
CA GLU A 279 -7.39 -63.48 22.27
C GLU A 279 -7.44 -62.06 22.88
N ILE A 280 -6.45 -61.70 23.70
CA ILE A 280 -6.39 -60.39 24.37
C ILE A 280 -6.08 -59.27 23.38
N ILE A 281 -5.20 -59.52 22.41
CA ILE A 281 -4.89 -58.56 21.34
C ILE A 281 -6.13 -58.32 20.48
N LEU A 282 -6.81 -59.38 20.03
CA LEU A 282 -8.03 -59.32 19.23
C LEU A 282 -9.19 -58.68 19.99
N ARG A 283 -9.30 -58.88 21.30
CA ARG A 283 -10.30 -58.23 22.15
C ARG A 283 -10.07 -56.72 22.27
N ASN A 284 -8.81 -56.28 22.32
CA ASN A 284 -8.46 -54.88 22.52
C ASN A 284 -8.31 -54.07 21.22
N ALA A 285 -8.04 -54.72 20.08
CA ALA A 285 -7.89 -54.05 18.78
C ALA A 285 -9.11 -53.22 18.34
N PRO A 286 -10.37 -53.71 18.41
CA PRO A 286 -11.55 -52.93 18.05
C PRO A 286 -11.73 -51.67 18.90
N SER A 287 -11.32 -51.74 20.16
CA SER A 287 -11.34 -50.60 21.07
C SER A 287 -10.37 -49.52 20.57
N ILE A 288 -9.15 -49.89 20.17
CA ILE A 288 -8.13 -48.96 19.68
C ILE A 288 -8.53 -48.36 18.32
N GLU A 289 -9.11 -49.17 17.43
CA GLU A 289 -9.46 -48.75 16.06
C GLU A 289 -10.79 -47.99 15.93
N ARG A 290 -11.61 -47.97 16.98
CA ARG A 290 -12.92 -47.31 16.96
C ARG A 290 -12.80 -45.83 16.53
N PHE A 291 -13.57 -45.45 15.51
CA PHE A 291 -13.59 -44.12 14.87
C PHE A 291 -12.36 -43.74 14.03
N ILE A 292 -11.31 -44.57 13.97
CA ILE A 292 -10.18 -44.34 13.04
C ILE A 292 -10.65 -44.56 11.59
N SER A 293 -11.52 -45.54 11.35
CA SER A 293 -12.11 -45.79 10.02
C SER A 293 -12.96 -44.64 9.51
N SER A 294 -13.65 -43.91 10.40
CA SER A 294 -14.46 -42.74 10.05
C SER A 294 -13.64 -41.52 9.64
N ILE A 295 -12.36 -41.46 9.99
CA ILE A 295 -11.44 -40.36 9.63
C ILE A 295 -10.71 -40.67 8.30
N LYS A 296 -10.63 -41.95 7.90
CA LYS A 296 -9.99 -42.37 6.64
C LYS A 296 -10.86 -42.12 5.39
N LEU A 297 -12.11 -41.72 5.57
CA LEU A 297 -13.08 -41.35 4.53
C LEU A 297 -13.02 -39.84 4.27
#